data_AF-A0A8I1N9K3-F1
#
_entry.id   AF-A0A8I1N9K3-F1
#
_cell.length_a   1.000
_cell.length_b   1.000
_cell.length_c   1.000
_cell.angle_alpha   90.00
_cell.angle_beta   90.00
_cell.angle_gamma   90.00
#
_symmetry.space_group_name_H-M   'P 1'
#
loop_
_entity.id
_entity.type
_entity.pdbx_description
1 polymer ?
#
loop_
_entity_poly.entity_id
_entity_poly.type
_entity_poly.pdbx_seq_one_letter_code
_entity_poly.pdbx_strand_id
1 'polypeptide(L)'
;MTRKFWQAIRAASVMAIGLGVMNTAQATYSSNNNCGGGTTNPNCDTWTFNNQTSNTQGGITATASGWSNTVGSANILLDSAYITLNGSSGLGVRNNDCSGFANCTGGGSDANEGLSPEHAIDNNGRTDSILFSFTDKVNLTSFSAGWVSTDSDFTVLAYTGAGNPATLAGQSYAGLLSNGWSLIGNFLAGSSTGAHDFANNTYSSYWLIGALNTMVGGDSTKAGNDYFKLISLAGCTCDNAPPGTPGCSTGGGGGGVPEPGTLLLMGAGLLGLTRFKVRRTMPAVAA
;
A
#
# COMPACT_ATOMS: atom_id res chain seq x y z
N MET A 1 -0.03 -51.56 -62.66
CA MET A 1 0.30 -50.12 -62.74
C MET A 1 0.46 -49.60 -61.31
N THR A 2 1.63 -49.73 -60.71
CA THR A 2 2.62 -48.64 -60.54
C THR A 2 2.03 -47.33 -60.02
N ARG A 3 2.23 -47.03 -58.74
CA ARG A 3 3.26 -46.07 -58.29
C ARG A 3 3.43 -46.05 -56.77
N LYS A 4 4.69 -46.24 -56.39
CA LYS A 4 5.27 -46.09 -55.06
C LYS A 4 5.07 -44.67 -54.53
N PHE A 5 4.76 -44.51 -53.25
CA PHE A 5 5.14 -43.29 -52.52
C PHE A 5 5.66 -43.65 -51.12
N TRP A 6 6.61 -42.82 -50.72
CA TRP A 6 7.72 -43.05 -49.81
C TRP A 6 7.38 -42.97 -48.31
N GLN A 7 8.28 -43.58 -47.53
CA GLN A 7 8.39 -43.51 -46.08
C GLN A 7 8.69 -42.09 -45.57
N ALA A 8 8.23 -41.77 -44.36
CA ALA A 8 9.02 -41.07 -43.34
C ALA A 8 8.31 -41.12 -41.97
N ILE A 9 8.68 -42.11 -41.14
CA ILE A 9 8.36 -42.11 -39.71
C ILE A 9 9.29 -41.08 -39.06
N ARG A 10 8.74 -39.98 -38.55
CA ARG A 10 9.44 -39.09 -37.62
C ARG A 10 9.06 -39.49 -36.20
N ALA A 11 9.95 -40.22 -35.54
CA ALA A 11 9.93 -40.35 -34.09
C ALA A 11 10.42 -39.02 -33.49
N ALA A 12 9.51 -38.24 -32.93
CA ALA A 12 9.86 -37.11 -32.08
C ALA A 12 10.03 -37.62 -30.65
N SER A 13 11.27 -37.70 -30.19
CA SER A 13 11.60 -37.95 -28.78
C SER A 13 11.09 -36.77 -27.96
N VAL A 14 9.99 -36.96 -27.24
CA VAL A 14 9.53 -36.01 -26.21
C VAL A 14 10.46 -36.19 -25.01
N MET A 15 11.43 -35.27 -24.89
CA MET A 15 12.20 -35.12 -23.65
C MET A 15 11.26 -34.45 -22.64
N ALA A 16 10.67 -35.27 -21.77
CA ALA A 16 9.88 -34.80 -20.64
C ALA A 16 10.81 -34.06 -19.67
N ILE A 17 10.86 -32.74 -19.78
CA ILE A 17 11.37 -31.89 -18.71
C ILE A 17 10.31 -31.94 -17.62
N GLY A 18 10.65 -32.59 -16.50
CA GLY A 18 9.78 -32.68 -15.34
C GLY A 18 9.36 -31.27 -14.93
N LEU A 19 8.05 -31.00 -15.01
CA LEU A 19 7.46 -29.88 -14.29
C LEU A 19 7.65 -30.19 -12.81
N GLY A 20 8.70 -29.61 -12.22
CA GLY A 20 8.77 -29.44 -10.79
C GLY A 20 7.57 -28.62 -10.37
N VAL A 21 6.63 -29.27 -9.69
CA VAL A 21 5.50 -28.60 -9.05
C VAL A 21 6.11 -27.70 -7.98
N MET A 22 6.26 -26.41 -8.28
CA MET A 22 6.50 -25.42 -7.24
C MET A 22 5.19 -25.34 -6.46
N ASN A 23 5.11 -26.09 -5.37
CA ASN A 23 4.14 -25.83 -4.33
C ASN A 23 4.49 -24.45 -3.76
N THR A 24 3.96 -23.39 -4.35
CA THR A 24 3.78 -22.15 -3.61
C THR A 24 2.76 -22.51 -2.53
N ALA A 25 3.24 -22.72 -1.31
CA ALA A 25 2.37 -22.75 -0.15
C ALA A 25 1.71 -21.37 -0.08
N GLN A 26 0.52 -21.24 -0.69
CA GLN A 26 -0.34 -20.10 -0.45
C GLN A 26 -0.80 -20.24 1.00
N ALA A 27 -0.11 -19.57 1.91
CA ALA A 27 -0.58 -19.41 3.27
C ALA A 27 -1.98 -18.80 3.18
N THR A 28 -3.00 -19.59 3.51
CA THR A 28 -4.36 -19.11 3.61
C THR A 28 -4.39 -18.22 4.84
N TYR A 29 -4.37 -16.90 4.62
CA TYR A 29 -4.57 -15.94 5.70
C TYR A 29 -6.01 -16.10 6.19
N SER A 30 -6.17 -16.47 7.46
CA SER A 30 -7.47 -16.42 8.11
C SER A 30 -7.81 -14.95 8.32
N SER A 31 -8.91 -14.49 7.72
CA SER A 31 -9.47 -13.14 7.84
C SER A 31 -9.87 -12.73 9.28
N ASN A 32 -9.52 -13.53 10.28
CA ASN A 32 -9.93 -13.34 11.68
C ASN A 32 -8.84 -12.71 12.55
N ASN A 33 -7.70 -12.28 11.99
CA ASN A 33 -6.61 -11.59 12.71
C ASN A 33 -6.51 -10.11 12.31
N ASN A 34 -7.63 -9.42 12.07
CA ASN A 34 -7.63 -7.96 12.02
C ASN A 34 -7.19 -7.42 13.39
N CYS A 35 -6.35 -6.38 13.40
CA CYS A 35 -5.90 -5.78 14.65
C CYS A 35 -7.01 -4.94 15.33
N GLY A 36 -8.15 -4.71 14.65
CA GLY A 36 -9.32 -4.04 15.20
C GLY A 36 -10.15 -4.97 16.08
N GLY A 37 -10.46 -4.52 17.30
CA GLY A 37 -11.33 -5.27 18.22
C GLY A 37 -10.64 -6.03 19.35
N GLY A 38 -9.42 -5.66 19.74
CA GLY A 38 -8.83 -6.09 21.03
C GLY A 38 -8.22 -7.49 21.05
N THR A 39 -7.86 -8.06 19.90
CA THR A 39 -7.09 -9.31 19.88
C THR A 39 -5.62 -9.05 20.24
N THR A 40 -5.08 -9.84 21.16
CA THR A 40 -3.66 -9.88 21.54
C THR A 40 -2.82 -10.57 20.46
N ASN A 41 -2.85 -10.06 19.21
CA ASN A 41 -1.89 -10.49 18.20
C ASN A 41 -0.56 -9.79 18.52
N PRO A 42 0.50 -10.51 18.95
CA PRO A 42 1.76 -9.90 19.36
C PRO A 42 2.50 -9.18 18.22
N ASN A 43 2.01 -9.32 16.99
CA ASN A 43 2.59 -8.75 15.78
C ASN A 43 1.76 -7.58 15.23
N CYS A 44 0.63 -7.28 15.88
CA CYS A 44 -0.19 -6.11 15.61
C CYS A 44 0.22 -5.01 16.57
N ASP A 45 0.38 -3.81 16.03
CA ASP A 45 0.58 -2.61 16.81
C ASP A 45 -0.59 -1.66 16.60
N THR A 46 -0.82 -0.81 17.61
CA THR A 46 -1.79 0.28 17.56
C THR A 46 -1.08 1.60 17.74
N TRP A 47 -1.07 2.43 16.70
CA TRP A 47 -0.52 3.77 16.75
C TRP A 47 -1.63 4.74 17.15
N THR A 48 -1.52 5.32 18.34
CA THR A 48 -2.53 6.27 18.87
C THR A 48 -2.00 7.70 18.80
N PHE A 49 -2.75 8.57 18.15
CA PHE A 49 -2.39 9.97 17.87
C PHE A 49 -2.98 10.91 18.92
N ASN A 50 -2.58 10.72 20.18
CA ASN A 50 -3.08 11.49 21.31
C ASN A 50 -2.56 12.94 21.31
N ASN A 51 -3.23 13.81 20.55
CA ASN A 51 -2.86 15.21 20.37
C ASN A 51 -1.42 15.39 19.84
N GLN A 52 -1.00 14.49 18.95
CA GLN A 52 0.31 14.48 18.28
C GLN A 52 0.15 13.91 16.87
N THR A 53 1.01 14.33 15.94
CA THR A 53 0.99 13.87 14.55
C THR A 53 1.86 12.63 14.31
N SER A 54 2.52 12.11 15.33
CA SER A 54 3.36 10.92 15.21
C SER A 54 3.28 10.05 16.46
N ASN A 55 3.39 8.74 16.29
CA ASN A 55 3.48 7.79 17.38
C ASN A 55 4.42 6.64 17.01
N THR A 56 5.19 6.14 17.97
CA THR A 56 6.07 4.97 17.79
C THR A 56 5.55 3.82 18.62
N GLN A 57 5.32 2.69 17.97
CA GLN A 57 4.81 1.48 18.58
C GLN A 57 5.46 0.28 17.87
N GLY A 58 5.89 -0.73 18.63
CA GLY A 58 6.63 -1.88 18.08
C GLY A 58 7.97 -1.51 17.38
N GLY A 59 8.55 -0.35 17.69
CA GLY A 59 9.74 0.15 16.99
C GLY A 59 9.48 0.78 15.62
N ILE A 60 8.22 0.83 15.17
CA ILE A 60 7.79 1.50 13.94
C ILE A 60 7.13 2.83 14.30
N THR A 61 7.58 3.91 13.68
CA THR A 61 6.97 5.23 13.83
C THR A 61 6.01 5.50 12.69
N ALA A 62 4.76 5.80 13.02
CA ALA A 62 3.76 6.33 12.10
C ALA A 62 3.72 7.86 12.20
N THR A 63 3.78 8.56 11.07
CA THR A 63 3.73 10.03 10.99
C THR A 63 2.61 10.48 10.05
N ALA A 64 1.71 11.33 10.54
CA ALA A 64 0.57 11.88 9.83
C ALA A 64 0.91 13.21 9.13
N SER A 65 0.42 13.39 7.91
CA SER A 65 0.45 14.65 7.16
C SER A 65 -0.88 14.86 6.44
N GLY A 66 -1.43 16.07 6.48
CA GLY A 66 -2.75 16.39 5.91
C GLY A 66 -2.66 16.73 4.44
N TRP A 67 -3.68 16.35 3.68
CA TRP A 67 -3.77 16.56 2.24
C TRP A 67 -5.21 16.79 1.81
N SER A 68 -5.42 17.73 0.89
CA SER A 68 -6.74 18.05 0.34
C SER A 68 -6.63 18.58 -1.08
N ASN A 69 -7.68 18.46 -1.88
CA ASN A 69 -7.71 18.94 -3.27
C ASN A 69 -7.99 20.45 -3.38
N THR A 70 -7.12 21.30 -2.84
CA THR A 70 -7.31 22.77 -2.76
C THR A 70 -6.43 23.58 -3.71
N VAL A 71 -5.78 22.97 -4.70
CA VAL A 71 -4.94 23.73 -5.63
C VAL A 71 -5.80 24.49 -6.64
N GLY A 72 -5.71 25.83 -6.55
CA GLY A 72 -6.36 26.75 -7.48
C GLY A 72 -7.89 26.68 -7.42
N SER A 73 -8.57 27.46 -8.27
CA SER A 73 -10.03 27.52 -8.25
C SER A 73 -10.74 26.24 -8.73
N ALA A 74 -10.00 25.34 -9.39
CA ALA A 74 -10.55 24.08 -9.89
C ALA A 74 -10.71 23.04 -8.77
N ASN A 75 -9.88 23.09 -7.72
CA ASN A 75 -9.94 22.17 -6.58
C ASN A 75 -9.88 20.69 -6.98
N ILE A 76 -8.93 20.38 -7.86
CA ILE A 76 -8.72 19.01 -8.39
C ILE A 76 -7.41 18.42 -7.91
N LEU A 77 -6.37 19.26 -7.79
CA LEU A 77 -5.04 18.80 -7.41
C LEU A 77 -4.84 18.96 -5.91
N LEU A 78 -4.09 18.03 -5.35
CA LEU A 78 -3.74 17.95 -3.95
C LEU A 78 -2.75 19.03 -3.57
N ASP A 79 -2.99 19.64 -2.42
CA ASP A 79 -2.06 20.47 -1.69
C ASP A 79 -1.90 19.94 -0.25
N SER A 80 -0.79 20.29 0.39
CA SER A 80 -0.61 20.04 1.82
C SER A 80 -1.67 20.78 2.62
N ALA A 81 -2.23 20.12 3.63
CA ALA A 81 -3.20 20.67 4.56
C ALA A 81 -2.69 20.60 6.00
N TYR A 82 -3.26 21.41 6.88
CA TYR A 82 -2.87 21.44 8.30
C TYR A 82 -3.56 20.31 9.07
N ILE A 83 -2.82 19.50 9.81
CA ILE A 83 -3.42 18.51 10.72
C ILE A 83 -3.93 19.22 11.97
N THR A 84 -5.23 19.10 12.25
CA THR A 84 -5.83 19.60 13.49
C THR A 84 -5.73 18.55 14.59
N LEU A 85 -5.33 18.99 15.79
CA LEU A 85 -5.18 18.14 16.96
C LEU A 85 -6.36 18.39 17.91
N ASN A 86 -7.27 17.42 18.02
CA ASN A 86 -8.56 17.59 18.68
C ASN A 86 -8.66 16.78 19.99
N GLY A 87 -7.57 16.67 20.75
CA GLY A 87 -7.54 15.93 22.01
C GLY A 87 -8.05 14.49 21.85
N SER A 88 -9.05 14.11 22.65
CA SER A 88 -9.64 12.75 22.65
C SER A 88 -10.50 12.43 21.43
N SER A 89 -10.72 13.39 20.52
CA SER A 89 -11.40 13.11 19.25
C SER A 89 -10.44 12.66 18.15
N GLY A 90 -9.13 12.94 18.27
CA GLY A 90 -8.12 12.52 17.30
C GLY A 90 -7.70 13.60 16.30
N LEU A 91 -7.14 13.16 15.18
CA LEU A 91 -6.65 13.98 14.08
C LEU A 91 -7.79 14.37 13.14
N GLY A 92 -7.85 15.64 12.77
CA GLY A 92 -8.62 16.12 11.64
C GLY A 92 -7.73 16.82 10.64
N VAL A 93 -8.34 17.37 9.60
CA VAL A 93 -7.69 18.17 8.58
C VAL A 93 -8.26 19.59 8.64
N ARG A 94 -7.42 20.56 8.26
CA ARG A 94 -7.84 21.90 7.86
C ARG A 94 -7.16 22.22 6.53
N ASN A 95 -7.91 22.16 5.45
CA ASN A 95 -7.46 22.41 4.09
C ASN A 95 -7.17 23.91 3.86
N ASN A 96 -6.50 24.22 2.75
CA ASN A 96 -5.99 25.57 2.49
C ASN A 96 -7.08 26.55 2.03
N ASP A 97 -8.25 26.09 1.63
CA ASP A 97 -9.38 26.94 1.25
C ASP A 97 -10.13 27.54 2.46
N CYS A 98 -9.66 27.24 3.68
CA CYS A 98 -10.16 27.80 4.93
C CYS A 98 -10.11 29.33 5.01
N SER A 99 -10.70 29.86 6.09
CA SER A 99 -10.60 31.28 6.43
C SER A 99 -10.14 31.50 7.87
N GLY A 100 -9.43 32.62 8.13
CA GLY A 100 -9.09 33.04 9.50
C GLY A 100 -7.86 32.37 10.14
N PHE A 101 -7.13 31.51 9.42
CA PHE A 101 -5.89 30.89 9.90
C PHE A 101 -4.70 31.13 8.98
N ALA A 102 -3.48 31.02 9.51
CA ALA A 102 -2.26 31.29 8.76
C ALA A 102 -2.01 30.32 7.58
N ASN A 103 -2.53 29.09 7.65
CA ASN A 103 -2.42 28.11 6.56
C ASN A 103 -3.51 28.29 5.48
N CYS A 104 -4.44 29.22 5.66
CA CYS A 104 -5.50 29.48 4.69
C CYS A 104 -4.95 30.30 3.52
N THR A 105 -4.47 29.62 2.48
CA THR A 105 -3.88 30.24 1.29
C THR A 105 -4.81 30.25 0.07
N GLY A 106 -5.92 29.51 0.11
CA GLY A 106 -6.94 29.38 -0.93
C GLY A 106 -8.04 30.44 -0.91
N GLY A 107 -7.87 31.49 -0.09
CA GLY A 107 -8.69 32.69 -0.13
C GLY A 107 -10.07 32.57 0.53
N GLY A 108 -10.32 31.59 1.40
CA GLY A 108 -11.62 31.44 2.08
C GLY A 108 -12.72 30.89 1.18
N SER A 109 -12.36 30.19 0.10
CA SER A 109 -13.30 29.54 -0.81
C SER A 109 -14.09 28.42 -0.13
N ASP A 110 -13.63 27.98 1.04
CA ASP A 110 -14.32 27.12 1.98
C ASP A 110 -14.29 27.75 3.38
N ALA A 111 -15.11 28.78 3.59
CA ALA A 111 -14.97 29.63 4.78
C ALA A 111 -15.30 28.91 6.11
N ASN A 112 -16.02 27.79 6.05
CA ASN A 112 -16.36 26.99 7.23
C ASN A 112 -15.29 25.97 7.59
N GLU A 113 -14.38 25.66 6.66
CA GLU A 113 -13.20 24.85 6.91
C GLU A 113 -12.38 25.45 8.06
N GLY A 114 -12.21 24.69 9.14
CA GLY A 114 -11.59 25.20 10.36
C GLY A 114 -12.56 25.90 11.34
N LEU A 115 -13.87 25.74 11.17
CA LEU A 115 -14.89 25.93 12.20
C LEU A 115 -15.55 24.58 12.52
N SER A 116 -16.11 24.41 13.72
CA SER A 116 -16.85 23.17 14.03
C SER A 116 -18.07 23.05 13.09
N PRO A 117 -18.33 21.89 12.45
CA PRO A 117 -17.68 20.58 12.62
C PRO A 117 -16.41 20.28 11.79
N GLU A 118 -16.03 21.13 10.84
CA GLU A 118 -15.02 20.96 9.78
C GLU A 118 -13.56 21.14 10.26
N HIS A 119 -13.28 20.63 11.47
CA HIS A 119 -11.92 20.24 11.88
C HIS A 119 -11.80 18.73 11.70
N ALA A 120 -12.42 18.22 10.66
CA ALA A 120 -12.60 16.80 10.40
C ALA A 120 -11.73 16.39 9.22
N ILE A 121 -11.66 15.09 8.99
CA ILE A 121 -11.41 14.57 7.66
C ILE A 121 -12.80 14.52 7.03
N ASP A 122 -13.04 15.33 6.01
CA ASP A 122 -14.34 15.40 5.35
C ASP A 122 -14.27 15.47 3.83
N ASN A 123 -15.44 15.31 3.21
CA ASN A 123 -15.61 15.43 1.77
C ASN A 123 -16.65 16.50 1.38
N ASN A 124 -16.90 17.48 2.24
CA ASN A 124 -17.84 18.56 1.97
C ASN A 124 -17.14 19.71 1.24
N GLY A 125 -17.35 19.81 -0.08
CA GLY A 125 -16.73 20.86 -0.89
C GLY A 125 -15.30 20.54 -1.31
N ARG A 126 -14.43 20.18 -0.36
CA ARG A 126 -13.11 19.56 -0.62
C ARG A 126 -13.11 18.13 -0.12
N THR A 127 -12.13 17.34 -0.52
CA THR A 127 -11.92 15.99 -0.04
C THR A 127 -10.60 15.94 0.68
N ASP A 128 -10.69 15.67 1.98
CA ASP A 128 -9.58 15.65 2.88
C ASP A 128 -9.07 14.23 3.11
N SER A 129 -7.78 14.15 3.41
CA SER A 129 -7.10 12.90 3.68
C SER A 129 -5.87 13.13 4.56
N ILE A 130 -5.46 12.07 5.25
CA ILE A 130 -4.22 12.00 6.00
C ILE A 130 -3.35 10.92 5.38
N LEU A 131 -2.13 11.33 5.02
CA LEU A 131 -1.05 10.43 4.65
C LEU A 131 -0.32 9.99 5.92
N PHE A 132 -0.36 8.71 6.21
CA PHE A 132 0.43 8.05 7.23
C PHE A 132 1.68 7.44 6.60
N SER A 133 2.84 7.96 7.01
CA SER A 133 4.16 7.45 6.63
C SER A 133 4.74 6.65 7.79
N PHE A 134 5.06 5.39 7.54
CA PHE A 134 5.65 4.47 8.49
C PHE A 134 7.13 4.29 8.21
N THR A 135 7.94 4.14 9.27
CA THR A 135 9.38 3.87 9.13
C THR A 135 9.70 2.49 8.57
N ASP A 136 8.74 1.57 8.59
CA ASP A 136 8.78 0.27 7.93
C ASP A 136 7.39 -0.10 7.41
N LYS A 137 7.26 -1.17 6.64
CA LYS A 137 5.98 -1.59 6.08
C LYS A 137 5.08 -2.20 7.13
N VAL A 138 3.83 -1.78 7.07
CA VAL A 138 2.74 -2.27 7.91
C VAL A 138 1.60 -2.72 7.00
N ASN A 139 0.99 -3.85 7.35
CA ASN A 139 -0.32 -4.23 6.84
C ASN A 139 -1.38 -3.57 7.72
N LEU A 140 -1.84 -2.41 7.29
CA LEU A 140 -2.83 -1.64 8.02
C LEU A 140 -4.22 -2.25 7.79
N THR A 141 -4.93 -2.59 8.87
CA THR A 141 -6.19 -3.34 8.79
C THR A 141 -7.37 -2.59 9.41
N SER A 142 -7.09 -1.54 10.19
CA SER A 142 -8.12 -0.79 10.89
C SER A 142 -7.65 0.63 11.21
N PHE A 143 -8.60 1.55 11.32
CA PHE A 143 -8.41 2.81 12.01
C PHE A 143 -9.55 2.98 13.02
N SER A 144 -9.37 3.84 14.01
CA SER A 144 -10.43 4.21 14.94
C SER A 144 -10.86 5.65 14.73
N ALA A 145 -12.17 5.89 14.59
CA ALA A 145 -12.76 7.22 14.61
C ALA A 145 -13.01 7.65 16.07
N GLY A 146 -12.35 8.71 16.53
CA GLY A 146 -12.57 9.27 17.87
C GLY A 146 -13.77 10.20 17.94
N TRP A 147 -14.25 10.67 16.78
CA TRP A 147 -15.42 11.52 16.65
C TRP A 147 -15.98 11.40 15.23
N VAL A 148 -17.31 11.50 15.12
CA VAL A 148 -18.04 11.51 13.85
C VAL A 148 -19.18 12.53 13.96
N SER A 149 -19.47 13.23 12.87
CA SER A 149 -20.70 14.01 12.68
C SER A 149 -21.32 13.65 11.35
N THR A 150 -22.63 13.44 11.36
CA THR A 150 -23.43 13.05 10.19
C THR A 150 -23.07 11.64 9.68
N ASP A 151 -21.89 11.47 9.08
CA ASP A 151 -21.43 10.23 8.46
C ASP A 151 -19.89 10.12 8.52
N SER A 152 -19.32 8.96 8.20
CA SER A 152 -17.88 8.72 8.24
C SER A 152 -17.41 7.70 7.21
N ASP A 153 -18.11 7.62 6.08
CA ASP A 153 -17.68 6.81 4.95
C ASP A 153 -16.28 7.29 4.50
N PHE A 154 -15.44 6.33 4.14
CA PHE A 154 -14.01 6.60 3.98
C PHE A 154 -13.38 5.81 2.83
N THR A 155 -12.26 6.33 2.36
CA THR A 155 -11.43 5.72 1.33
C THR A 155 -10.04 5.42 1.86
N VAL A 156 -9.51 4.25 1.51
CA VAL A 156 -8.15 3.82 1.86
C VAL A 156 -7.36 3.53 0.59
N LEU A 157 -6.19 4.17 0.47
CA LEU A 157 -5.19 3.89 -0.55
C LEU A 157 -3.88 3.48 0.12
N ALA A 158 -3.14 2.58 -0.51
CA ALA A 158 -1.80 2.17 -0.09
C ALA A 158 -0.82 2.36 -1.25
N TYR A 159 0.38 2.84 -0.95
CA TYR A 159 1.44 2.88 -1.97
C TYR A 159 2.04 1.49 -2.15
N THR A 160 1.90 0.93 -3.36
CA THR A 160 2.42 -0.39 -3.75
C THR A 160 3.50 -0.29 -4.83
N GLY A 161 3.85 0.93 -5.23
CA GLY A 161 4.93 1.19 -6.18
C GLY A 161 6.32 0.88 -5.61
N ALA A 162 7.33 0.96 -6.47
CA ALA A 162 8.71 0.82 -6.06
C ALA A 162 9.24 2.10 -5.39
N GLY A 163 10.15 1.96 -4.43
CA GLY A 163 10.79 3.09 -3.75
C GLY A 163 9.83 3.92 -2.90
N ASN A 164 10.08 5.22 -2.81
CA ASN A 164 9.20 6.17 -2.14
C ASN A 164 8.15 6.71 -3.14
N PRO A 165 6.93 7.02 -2.70
CA PRO A 165 5.95 7.69 -3.54
C PRO A 165 6.49 9.04 -4.02
N ALA A 166 6.08 9.43 -5.23
CA ALA A 166 6.21 10.82 -5.66
C ALA A 166 5.43 11.74 -4.70
N THR A 167 5.80 13.03 -4.67
CA THR A 167 5.04 14.01 -3.90
C THR A 167 3.56 14.00 -4.29
N LEU A 168 2.68 14.07 -3.29
CA LEU A 168 1.24 14.18 -3.51
C LEU A 168 0.88 15.56 -4.05
N ALA A 169 1.67 16.59 -3.72
CA ALA A 169 1.42 17.97 -4.15
C ALA A 169 1.35 18.07 -5.68
N GLY A 170 0.28 18.67 -6.18
CA GLY A 170 0.02 18.83 -7.62
C GLY A 170 -0.49 17.58 -8.33
N GLN A 171 -0.67 16.45 -7.64
CA GLN A 171 -1.35 15.27 -8.19
C GLN A 171 -2.85 15.36 -7.95
N SER A 172 -3.67 14.74 -8.80
CA SER A 172 -5.08 14.47 -8.47
C SER A 172 -5.21 13.13 -7.76
N TYR A 173 -6.28 12.94 -6.99
CA TYR A 173 -6.60 11.64 -6.39
C TYR A 173 -6.66 10.50 -7.42
N ALA A 174 -7.31 10.73 -8.57
CA ALA A 174 -7.31 9.77 -9.67
C ALA A 174 -5.91 9.51 -10.24
N GLY A 175 -5.06 10.55 -10.31
CA GLY A 175 -3.68 10.46 -10.78
C GLY A 175 -2.81 9.58 -9.88
N LEU A 176 -3.09 9.51 -8.57
CA LEU A 176 -2.37 8.63 -7.65
C LEU A 176 -2.42 7.16 -8.10
N LEU A 177 -3.56 6.70 -8.62
CA LEU A 177 -3.74 5.31 -9.09
C LEU A 177 -2.82 4.95 -10.28
N SER A 178 -2.39 5.96 -11.04
CA SER A 178 -1.38 5.79 -12.10
C SER A 178 0.07 5.91 -11.61
N ASN A 179 0.26 6.38 -10.38
CA ASN A 179 1.56 6.71 -9.78
C ASN A 179 1.88 5.81 -8.58
N GLY A 180 1.57 4.52 -8.69
CA GLY A 180 1.96 3.49 -7.73
C GLY A 180 1.08 3.38 -6.48
N TRP A 181 0.00 4.15 -6.39
CA TRP A 181 -1.02 3.95 -5.36
C TRP A 181 -2.06 2.93 -5.81
N SER A 182 -2.48 2.08 -4.88
CA SER A 182 -3.55 1.11 -5.07
C SER A 182 -4.72 1.46 -4.16
N LEU A 183 -5.93 1.40 -4.69
CA LEU A 183 -7.15 1.47 -3.90
C LEU A 183 -7.30 0.19 -3.10
N ILE A 184 -7.33 0.32 -1.77
CA ILE A 184 -7.63 -0.80 -0.87
C ILE A 184 -9.14 -0.97 -0.77
N GLY A 185 -9.87 0.14 -0.66
CA GLY A 185 -11.33 0.12 -0.74
C GLY A 185 -11.97 1.46 -0.40
N ASN A 186 -13.29 1.48 -0.63
CA ASN A 186 -14.22 2.51 -0.19
C ASN A 186 -15.21 1.84 0.76
N PHE A 187 -15.38 2.39 1.94
CA PHE A 187 -16.06 1.72 3.05
C PHE A 187 -17.18 2.60 3.59
N LEU A 188 -18.35 1.99 3.79
CA LEU A 188 -19.51 2.67 4.36
C LEU A 188 -19.52 2.42 5.87
N ALA A 189 -19.11 3.41 6.65
CA ALA A 189 -18.95 3.35 8.09
C ALA A 189 -20.10 4.00 8.86
N GLY A 190 -20.96 4.77 8.19
CA GLY A 190 -22.09 5.41 8.85
C GLY A 190 -21.64 6.42 9.91
N SER A 191 -22.48 6.64 10.92
CA SER A 191 -22.25 7.66 11.94
C SER A 191 -21.51 7.16 13.20
N SER A 192 -20.79 6.03 13.15
CA SER A 192 -20.23 5.39 14.35
C SER A 192 -18.77 5.78 14.64
N THR A 193 -18.47 6.06 15.90
CA THR A 193 -17.10 6.12 16.42
C THR A 193 -16.57 4.72 16.74
N GLY A 194 -15.26 4.61 16.97
CA GLY A 194 -14.58 3.35 17.25
C GLY A 194 -13.89 2.77 16.02
N ALA A 195 -13.53 1.49 16.11
CA ALA A 195 -12.73 0.80 15.11
C ALA A 195 -13.52 0.52 13.82
N HIS A 196 -12.88 0.82 12.69
CA HIS A 196 -13.36 0.59 11.33
C HIS A 196 -12.36 -0.30 10.61
N ASP A 197 -12.74 -1.56 10.42
CA ASP A 197 -11.87 -2.58 9.85
C ASP A 197 -11.98 -2.64 8.32
N PHE A 198 -10.83 -2.75 7.66
CA PHE A 198 -10.69 -2.88 6.21
C PHE A 198 -9.64 -3.97 5.90
N ALA A 199 -10.04 -5.22 6.13
CA ALA A 199 -9.17 -6.39 5.92
C ALA A 199 -8.54 -6.40 4.52
N ASN A 200 -7.22 -6.55 4.48
CA ASN A 200 -6.44 -6.63 3.24
C ASN A 200 -5.10 -7.34 3.52
N ASN A 201 -4.35 -7.66 2.47
CA ASN A 201 -3.03 -8.31 2.55
C ASN A 201 -1.89 -7.42 2.04
N THR A 202 -2.12 -6.11 1.92
CA THR A 202 -1.14 -5.16 1.41
C THR A 202 -0.22 -4.69 2.53
N TYR A 203 1.09 -4.73 2.29
CA TYR A 203 2.09 -4.14 3.18
C TYR A 203 2.63 -2.87 2.53
N SER A 204 2.49 -1.74 3.22
CA SER A 204 2.99 -0.46 2.73
C SER A 204 3.58 0.39 3.86
N SER A 205 4.56 1.22 3.50
CA SER A 205 5.08 2.29 4.36
C SER A 205 4.25 3.56 4.22
N TYR A 206 3.31 3.63 3.27
CA TYR A 206 2.53 4.84 3.02
C TYR A 206 1.06 4.48 2.78
N TRP A 207 0.19 4.99 3.66
CA TRP A 207 -1.25 4.80 3.61
C TRP A 207 -1.94 6.15 3.58
N LEU A 208 -2.85 6.36 2.64
CA LEU A 208 -3.65 7.57 2.53
C LEU A 208 -5.09 7.20 2.91
N ILE A 209 -5.58 7.77 4.01
CA ILE A 209 -6.93 7.56 4.51
C ILE A 209 -7.64 8.90 4.49
N GLY A 210 -8.80 8.96 3.86
CA GLY A 210 -9.59 10.17 3.75
C GLY A 210 -11.07 9.90 3.82
N ALA A 211 -11.86 10.96 3.80
CA ALA A 211 -13.30 10.86 3.59
C ALA A 211 -13.61 10.20 2.25
N LEU A 212 -14.83 9.68 2.09
CA LEU A 212 -15.21 8.93 0.90
C LEU A 212 -14.89 9.73 -0.37
N ASN A 213 -14.08 9.13 -1.23
CA ASN A 213 -13.49 9.82 -2.36
C ASN A 213 -14.00 9.26 -3.69
N THR A 214 -14.90 10.02 -4.31
CA THR A 214 -15.52 9.67 -5.59
C THR A 214 -14.54 9.67 -6.76
N MET A 215 -13.43 10.41 -6.65
CA MET A 215 -12.39 10.49 -7.70
C MET A 215 -11.57 9.20 -7.81
N VAL A 216 -11.64 8.32 -6.82
CA VAL A 216 -11.05 6.96 -6.85
C VAL A 216 -12.11 5.87 -6.69
N GLY A 217 -13.34 6.14 -7.14
CA GLY A 217 -14.39 5.13 -7.25
C GLY A 217 -15.28 4.97 -6.02
N GLY A 218 -15.26 5.93 -5.09
CA GLY A 218 -16.29 6.03 -4.04
C GLY A 218 -17.68 6.32 -4.62
N ASP A 219 -18.73 5.85 -3.94
CA ASP A 219 -20.11 6.06 -4.37
C ASP A 219 -20.50 7.54 -4.24
N SER A 220 -20.78 8.19 -5.36
CA SER A 220 -21.18 9.61 -5.39
C SER A 220 -22.48 9.91 -4.65
N THR A 221 -23.33 8.91 -4.38
CA THR A 221 -24.57 9.08 -3.60
C THR A 221 -24.34 9.07 -2.09
N LYS A 222 -23.10 8.79 -1.67
CA LYS A 222 -22.65 8.69 -0.27
C LYS A 222 -21.62 9.75 0.11
N ALA A 223 -21.23 10.60 -0.83
CA ALA A 223 -20.23 11.63 -0.59
C ALA A 223 -20.87 12.99 -0.24
N GLY A 224 -20.10 13.84 0.44
CA GLY A 224 -20.44 15.23 0.73
C GLY A 224 -20.92 15.48 2.16
N ASN A 225 -20.91 14.46 3.01
CA ASN A 225 -21.42 14.54 4.38
C ASN A 225 -20.63 13.68 5.37
N ASP A 226 -19.45 13.20 4.98
CA ASP A 226 -18.57 12.44 5.86
C ASP A 226 -17.74 13.41 6.68
N TYR A 227 -17.81 13.35 8.01
CA TYR A 227 -16.98 14.15 8.90
C TYR A 227 -16.52 13.30 10.07
N PHE A 228 -15.24 12.96 10.10
CA PHE A 228 -14.67 12.20 11.22
C PHE A 228 -13.30 12.67 11.63
N LYS A 229 -12.90 12.28 12.84
CA LYS A 229 -11.54 12.48 13.35
C LYS A 229 -10.92 11.13 13.65
N LEU A 230 -9.70 10.91 13.16
CA LEU A 230 -9.00 9.64 13.29
C LEU A 230 -8.11 9.65 14.53
N ILE A 231 -8.36 8.76 15.48
CA ILE A 231 -7.61 8.71 16.75
C ILE A 231 -6.51 7.66 16.78
N SER A 232 -6.68 6.55 16.09
CA SER A 232 -5.65 5.50 16.03
C SER A 232 -5.68 4.69 14.75
N LEU A 233 -4.58 4.01 14.50
CA LEU A 233 -4.37 3.03 13.44
C LEU A 233 -4.00 1.69 14.04
N ALA A 234 -4.41 0.58 13.42
CA ALA A 234 -3.99 -0.75 13.83
C ALA A 234 -3.58 -1.62 12.63
N GLY A 235 -2.45 -2.30 12.76
CA GLY A 235 -1.88 -3.07 11.65
C GLY A 235 -0.76 -4.02 12.08
N CYS A 236 -0.47 -5.00 11.24
CA CYS A 236 0.57 -6.00 11.46
C CYS A 236 1.93 -5.55 10.89
N THR A 237 3.02 -5.81 11.60
CA THR A 237 4.39 -5.56 11.12
C THR A 237 4.90 -6.71 10.24
N CYS A 238 6.03 -6.49 9.55
CA CYS A 238 6.67 -7.50 8.72
C CYS A 238 7.36 -8.64 9.49
N ASP A 239 7.54 -8.53 10.81
CA ASP A 239 8.35 -9.47 11.61
C ASP A 239 7.86 -10.93 11.55
N ASN A 240 6.57 -11.14 11.30
CA ASN A 240 5.97 -12.46 11.15
C ASN A 240 5.11 -12.59 9.88
N ALA A 241 5.34 -11.72 8.88
CA ALA A 241 4.71 -11.88 7.58
C ALA A 241 5.15 -13.23 6.96
N PRO A 242 4.24 -13.97 6.28
CA PRO A 242 4.61 -15.21 5.60
C PRO A 242 5.88 -15.04 4.74
N PRO A 243 6.80 -16.02 4.71
CA PRO A 243 7.98 -15.96 3.85
C PRO A 243 7.58 -15.70 2.39
N GLY A 244 8.25 -14.74 1.75
CA GLY A 244 7.92 -14.32 0.39
C GLY A 244 6.77 -13.32 0.28
N THR A 245 6.25 -12.81 1.41
CA THR A 245 5.29 -11.69 1.40
C THR A 245 5.90 -10.51 0.64
N PRO A 246 5.30 -10.10 -0.50
CA PRO A 246 5.84 -9.02 -1.29
C PRO A 246 5.98 -7.75 -0.46
N GLY A 247 7.20 -7.25 -0.39
CA GLY A 247 7.52 -6.02 0.31
C GLY A 247 8.04 -6.18 1.73
N CYS A 248 7.74 -7.27 2.44
CA CYS A 248 8.44 -7.60 3.67
C CYS A 248 9.77 -8.28 3.34
N SER A 249 10.89 -7.63 3.65
CA SER A 249 12.13 -8.40 3.80
C SER A 249 11.94 -9.25 5.05
N THR A 250 12.11 -10.56 4.96
CA THR A 250 12.14 -11.43 6.15
C THR A 250 13.36 -11.03 6.99
N GLY A 251 13.17 -10.04 7.86
CA GLY A 251 14.09 -9.59 8.90
C GLY A 251 13.95 -10.47 10.14
N GLY A 252 13.80 -11.78 9.98
CA GLY A 252 13.91 -12.71 11.09
C GLY A 252 15.40 -12.92 11.38
N GLY A 253 15.85 -12.48 12.56
CA GLY A 253 17.20 -12.73 13.03
C GLY A 253 17.59 -14.20 12.88
N GLY A 254 18.69 -14.44 12.15
CA GLY A 254 19.29 -15.78 11.99
C GLY A 254 19.42 -16.24 10.55
N GLY A 255 20.41 -15.68 9.83
CA GLY A 255 21.14 -16.40 8.77
C GLY A 255 20.32 -16.92 7.57
N GLY A 256 19.77 -16.02 6.77
CA GLY A 256 19.28 -16.34 5.43
C GLY A 256 19.68 -15.22 4.48
N VAL A 257 20.93 -15.24 4.01
CA VAL A 257 21.39 -14.34 2.96
C VAL A 257 20.44 -14.54 1.76
N PRO A 258 19.90 -13.48 1.15
CA PRO A 258 19.28 -13.61 -0.17
C PRO A 258 20.36 -14.18 -1.08
N GLU A 259 20.16 -15.39 -1.63
CA GLU A 259 21.04 -15.91 -2.67
C GLU A 259 20.76 -15.08 -3.93
N PRO A 260 21.57 -14.05 -4.22
CA PRO A 260 21.23 -13.05 -5.21
C PRO A 260 21.71 -13.58 -6.56
N GLY A 261 20.89 -14.38 -7.26
CA GLY A 261 21.19 -14.82 -8.64
C GLY A 261 22.51 -15.58 -8.87
N THR A 262 23.33 -15.81 -7.84
CA THR A 262 24.65 -16.44 -7.94
C THR A 262 24.53 -17.94 -8.17
N LEU A 263 23.48 -18.61 -7.68
CA LEU A 263 23.20 -20.01 -8.05
C LEU A 263 22.80 -20.16 -9.52
N LEU A 264 22.03 -19.20 -10.06
CA LEU A 264 21.71 -19.17 -11.49
C LEU A 264 22.99 -18.95 -12.33
N LEU A 265 23.88 -18.07 -11.90
CA LEU A 265 25.15 -17.79 -12.61
C LEU A 265 26.20 -18.91 -12.43
N MET A 266 26.25 -19.56 -11.27
CA MET A 266 27.09 -20.74 -11.01
C MET A 266 26.60 -21.94 -11.85
N GLY A 267 25.28 -22.12 -11.98
CA GLY A 267 24.67 -23.14 -12.84
C GLY A 267 24.94 -22.90 -14.34
N ALA A 268 24.86 -21.64 -14.78
CA ALA A 268 25.21 -21.27 -16.16
C ALA A 268 26.73 -21.40 -16.44
N GLY A 269 27.58 -21.09 -15.46
CA GLY A 269 29.03 -21.23 -15.55
C GLY A 269 29.52 -22.66 -15.72
N LEU A 270 28.93 -23.63 -15.00
CA LEU A 270 29.30 -25.05 -15.14
C LEU A 270 28.87 -25.66 -16.47
N LEU A 271 27.73 -25.23 -17.05
CA LEU A 271 27.33 -25.68 -18.39
C LEU A 271 28.26 -25.13 -19.49
N GLY A 272 28.81 -23.92 -19.32
CA GLY A 272 29.80 -23.34 -20.23
C GLY A 272 31.14 -24.09 -20.28
N LEU A 273 31.56 -24.71 -19.18
CA LEU A 273 32.84 -25.44 -19.08
C LEU A 273 32.82 -26.83 -19.75
N THR A 274 31.64 -27.40 -20.02
CA THR A 274 31.53 -28.67 -20.75
C THR A 274 31.79 -28.55 -22.25
N ARG A 275 31.83 -27.32 -22.81
CA ARG A 275 32.05 -27.07 -24.24
C ARG A 275 33.51 -26.83 -24.67
N PHE A 276 34.47 -26.78 -23.75
CA PHE A 276 35.88 -26.51 -24.08
C PHE A 276 36.81 -27.74 -24.13
N LYS A 277 36.28 -28.96 -24.02
CA LYS A 277 37.09 -30.19 -24.07
C LYS A 277 36.85 -31.09 -25.29
N VAL A 278 36.75 -30.56 -26.51
CA VAL A 278 37.00 -31.39 -27.71
C VAL A 278 37.61 -30.57 -28.86
N ARG A 279 38.95 -30.46 -28.87
CA ARG A 279 39.88 -30.71 -29.99
C ARG A 279 41.15 -29.87 -29.88
N ARG A 280 42.19 -30.49 -29.33
CA ARG A 280 43.55 -30.35 -29.87
C ARG A 280 44.33 -31.62 -29.60
N THR A 281 44.48 -32.43 -30.64
CA THR A 281 45.62 -33.32 -30.82
C THR A 281 45.97 -33.33 -32.31
N MET A 282 47.06 -32.64 -32.64
CA MET A 282 48.03 -33.02 -33.68
C MET A 282 49.30 -33.45 -32.91
N PRO A 283 50.24 -34.30 -33.40
CA PRO A 283 50.72 -34.32 -34.79
C PRO A 283 51.24 -35.68 -35.38
N ALA A 284 51.63 -35.62 -36.66
CA ALA A 284 52.79 -36.25 -37.35
C ALA A 284 52.77 -37.69 -37.96
N VAL A 285 52.89 -37.69 -39.31
CA VAL A 285 53.80 -38.42 -40.24
C VAL A 285 53.70 -39.94 -40.49
N ALA A 286 53.53 -40.30 -41.78
CA ALA A 286 54.20 -41.32 -42.64
C ALA A 286 53.22 -41.72 -43.78
N ALA A 287 53.56 -41.85 -45.07
CA ALA A 287 54.81 -41.95 -45.84
C ALA A 287 54.65 -41.25 -47.19
#